data_AF-A0A957YVJ7-F1
#
_entry.id   AF-A0A957YVJ7-F1
#
_cell.length_a   1.000
_cell.length_b   1.000
_cell.length_c   1.000
_cell.angle_alpha   90.00
_cell.angle_beta   90.00
_cell.angle_gamma   90.00
#
_symmetry.space_group_name_H-M   'P 1'
#
loop_
_entity.id
_entity.type
_entity.pdbx_description
1 polymer ?
#
loop_
_entity_poly.entity_id
_entity_poly.type
_entity_poly.pdbx_seq_one_letter_code
_entity_poly.pdbx_strand_id
1 'polypeptide(L)'
;MTSETIVNKSGEIIIPDPPIARLFFSSTRSAWFWLIVRVYLGWQWLNSGWGKLSGGTWRSGDALRGFWTNAVAIPENGRPPIAFGWYRDFIAFMLDQGWYTWFANLVMWGEILIGIALILGAF
;
A
#
# COMPACT_ATOMS: atom_id res chain seq x y z
N MET A 1 -21.90 0.79 -38.12
CA MET A 1 -20.66 1.30 -37.50
C MET A 1 -20.76 2.81 -37.50
N THR A 2 -21.31 3.40 -36.45
CA THR A 2 -21.44 4.85 -36.31
C THR A 2 -20.05 5.41 -36.02
N SER A 3 -19.56 6.28 -36.89
CA SER A 3 -18.30 6.99 -36.69
C SER A 3 -18.54 8.04 -35.61
N GLU A 4 -18.29 7.68 -34.35
CA GLU A 4 -18.29 8.63 -33.26
C GLU A 4 -17.11 9.57 -33.47
N THR A 5 -17.41 10.81 -33.81
CA THR A 5 -16.43 11.88 -33.89
C THR A 5 -15.86 12.07 -32.48
N ILE A 6 -14.53 11.97 -32.36
CA ILE A 6 -13.82 12.04 -31.08
C ILE A 6 -13.98 13.44 -30.44
N VAL A 7 -14.49 14.42 -31.18
CA VAL A 7 -14.57 15.84 -30.78
C VAL A 7 -16.03 16.25 -30.57
N ASN A 8 -16.36 16.75 -29.38
CA ASN A 8 -17.69 17.27 -29.08
C ASN A 8 -17.91 18.68 -29.69
N LYS A 9 -19.13 19.23 -29.56
CA LYS A 9 -19.50 20.55 -30.10
C LYS A 9 -18.68 21.73 -29.53
N SER A 10 -18.00 21.52 -28.40
CA SER A 10 -17.15 22.49 -27.72
C SER A 10 -15.66 22.36 -28.10
N GLY A 11 -15.30 21.39 -28.96
CA GLY A 11 -13.91 21.12 -29.34
C GLY A 11 -13.16 20.18 -28.39
N GLU A 12 -13.84 19.54 -27.43
CA GLU A 12 -13.19 18.60 -26.49
C GLU A 12 -13.07 17.21 -27.09
N ILE A 13 -11.88 16.60 -26.93
CA ILE A 13 -11.59 15.24 -27.39
C ILE A 13 -12.01 14.24 -26.29
N ILE A 14 -13.09 13.51 -26.50
CA ILE A 14 -13.59 12.49 -25.56
C ILE A 14 -13.13 11.12 -26.04
N ILE A 15 -12.19 10.51 -25.32
CA ILE A 15 -11.71 9.16 -25.60
C ILE A 15 -12.60 8.18 -24.82
N PRO A 16 -13.34 7.29 -25.49
CA PRO A 16 -14.21 6.33 -24.80
C PRO A 16 -13.38 5.28 -24.05
N ASP A 17 -13.84 4.92 -22.86
CA ASP A 17 -13.16 3.94 -22.03
C ASP A 17 -13.08 2.55 -22.71
N PRO A 18 -11.96 1.83 -22.54
CA PRO A 18 -11.84 0.47 -23.03
C PRO A 18 -12.89 -0.44 -22.35
N PRO A 19 -13.34 -1.52 -23.01
CA PRO A 19 -14.41 -2.38 -22.47
C PRO A 19 -14.14 -2.93 -21.06
N ILE A 20 -12.87 -3.21 -20.74
CA ILE A 20 -12.43 -3.71 -19.44
C ILE A 20 -12.62 -2.65 -18.34
N ALA A 21 -12.27 -1.39 -18.62
CA ALA A 21 -12.46 -0.31 -17.66
C ALA A 21 -13.94 -0.07 -17.37
N ARG A 22 -14.78 -0.12 -18.42
CA ARG A 22 -16.24 -0.04 -18.28
C ARG A 22 -16.82 -1.15 -17.42
N LEU A 23 -16.29 -2.36 -17.55
CA LEU A 23 -16.71 -3.50 -16.74
C LEU A 23 -16.38 -3.29 -15.26
N PHE A 24 -15.14 -2.96 -14.91
CA PHE A 24 -14.71 -2.91 -13.50
C PHE A 24 -15.12 -1.63 -12.76
N PHE A 25 -15.19 -0.49 -13.45
CA PHE A 25 -15.31 0.81 -12.80
C PHE A 25 -16.59 1.58 -13.17
N SER A 26 -17.22 1.28 -14.31
CA SER A 26 -18.40 2.04 -14.77
C SER A 26 -19.73 1.33 -14.51
N SER A 27 -19.73 0.15 -13.88
CA SER A 27 -20.94 -0.66 -13.64
C SER A 27 -21.14 -0.99 -12.16
N THR A 28 -22.33 -0.71 -11.63
CA THR A 28 -22.73 -1.06 -10.25
C THR A 28 -22.67 -2.57 -9.98
N ARG A 29 -22.77 -3.42 -11.02
CA ARG A 29 -22.65 -4.87 -10.85
C ARG A 29 -21.28 -5.29 -10.31
N SER A 30 -20.25 -4.51 -10.60
CA SER A 30 -18.88 -4.74 -10.12
C SER A 30 -18.69 -4.36 -8.66
N ALA A 31 -19.67 -3.72 -8.02
CA ALA A 31 -19.62 -3.41 -6.59
C ALA A 31 -19.48 -4.66 -5.72
N TRP A 32 -20.12 -5.78 -6.08
CA TRP A 32 -19.99 -7.04 -5.35
C TRP A 32 -18.59 -7.64 -5.45
N PHE A 33 -17.98 -7.53 -6.63
CA PHE A 33 -16.60 -7.95 -6.84
C PHE A 33 -15.65 -7.12 -5.96
N TRP A 34 -15.79 -5.79 -5.99
CA TRP A 34 -14.98 -4.89 -5.16
C TRP A 34 -15.24 -5.07 -3.66
N LEU A 35 -16.46 -5.42 -3.25
CA LEU A 35 -16.77 -5.77 -1.87
C LEU A 35 -15.95 -6.99 -1.40
N ILE A 36 -15.85 -8.03 -2.22
CA ILE A 36 -15.04 -9.21 -1.86
C ILE A 36 -13.57 -8.83 -1.78
N VAL A 37 -13.05 -8.11 -2.78
CA VAL A 37 -11.65 -7.66 -2.81
C VAL A 37 -11.31 -6.83 -1.58
N ARG A 38 -12.13 -5.83 -1.24
CA ARG A 38 -11.85 -4.95 -0.10
C ARG A 38 -11.94 -5.68 1.23
N VAL A 39 -12.88 -6.61 1.40
CA VAL A 39 -12.99 -7.38 2.65
C VAL A 39 -11.79 -8.31 2.81
N TYR A 40 -11.37 -8.97 1.74
CA TYR A 40 -10.19 -9.83 1.77
C TYR A 40 -8.91 -9.04 2.08
N LEU A 41 -8.68 -7.93 1.36
CA LEU A 41 -7.54 -7.05 1.63
C LEU A 41 -7.62 -6.49 3.05
N GLY A 42 -8.79 -6.01 3.48
CA GLY A 42 -8.97 -5.46 4.82
C GLY A 42 -8.68 -6.48 5.92
N TRP A 43 -9.08 -7.73 5.71
CA TRP A 43 -8.72 -8.83 6.60
C TRP A 43 -7.22 -9.10 6.65
N GLN A 44 -6.51 -9.09 5.51
CA GLN A 44 -5.05 -9.25 5.47
C GLN A 44 -4.34 -8.17 6.28
N TRP A 45 -4.73 -6.91 6.08
CA TRP A 45 -4.19 -5.76 6.81
C TRP A 45 -4.48 -5.86 8.32
N LEU A 46 -5.71 -6.20 8.71
CA LEU A 46 -6.06 -6.42 10.11
C LEU A 46 -5.27 -7.56 10.75
N ASN A 47 -5.17 -8.70 10.07
CA ASN A 47 -4.46 -9.87 10.58
C ASN A 47 -2.97 -9.57 10.81
N SER A 48 -2.34 -8.84 9.88
CA SER A 48 -0.96 -8.38 10.02
C SER A 48 -0.78 -7.42 11.20
N GLY A 49 -1.64 -6.39 11.31
CA GLY A 49 -1.59 -5.42 12.39
C GLY A 49 -1.88 -6.05 13.76
N TRP A 50 -2.80 -7.00 13.81
CA TRP A 50 -3.13 -7.76 15.02
C TRP A 50 -1.97 -8.65 15.48
N GLY A 51 -1.26 -9.30 14.55
CA GLY A 51 -0.03 -10.05 14.85
C GLY A 51 1.05 -9.17 15.48
N LYS A 52 1.20 -7.93 14.99
CA LYS A 52 2.12 -6.93 15.56
C LYS A 52 1.68 -6.46 16.95
N LEU A 53 0.38 -6.28 17.16
CA LEU A 53 -0.17 -5.88 18.46
C LEU A 53 -0.01 -6.96 19.53
N SER A 54 -0.21 -8.24 19.16
CA SER A 54 -0.20 -9.39 20.09
C SER A 54 1.18 -10.01 20.31
N GLY A 55 2.12 -9.87 19.36
CA GLY A 55 3.44 -10.53 19.38
C GLY A 55 4.52 -9.91 20.28
N GLY A 56 4.21 -8.83 21.01
CA GLY A 56 5.06 -8.25 22.06
C GLY A 56 6.29 -7.44 21.59
N THR A 57 7.08 -7.95 20.64
CA THR A 57 8.37 -7.35 20.20
C THR A 57 8.23 -6.20 19.21
N TRP A 58 7.05 -6.04 18.60
CA TRP A 58 6.82 -4.96 17.64
C TRP A 58 6.70 -3.60 18.33
N ARG A 59 6.02 -3.54 19.48
CA ARG A 59 5.75 -2.29 20.21
C ARG A 59 7.01 -1.61 20.76
N SER A 60 8.07 -2.38 21.04
CA SER A 60 9.36 -1.83 21.44
C SER A 60 10.15 -1.24 20.27
N GLY A 61 9.75 -1.53 19.03
CA GLY A 61 10.45 -1.11 17.82
C GLY A 61 11.66 -2.00 17.47
N ASP A 62 11.99 -3.01 18.27
CA ASP A 62 13.15 -3.87 18.04
C ASP A 62 13.06 -4.67 16.75
N ALA A 63 11.87 -5.19 16.45
CA ALA A 63 11.60 -5.89 15.19
C ALA A 63 11.82 -4.97 13.98
N LEU A 64 11.38 -3.72 14.07
CA LEU A 64 11.55 -2.73 13.00
C LEU A 64 13.00 -2.27 12.87
N ARG A 65 13.71 -2.07 13.99
CA ARG A 65 15.14 -1.80 14.00
C ARG A 65 15.91 -2.89 13.27
N GLY A 66 15.66 -4.16 13.62
CA GLY A 66 16.30 -5.30 12.98
C GLY A 66 15.98 -5.36 11.48
N PHE A 67 14.74 -5.08 11.08
CA PHE A 67 14.37 -4.98 9.68
C PHE A 67 15.16 -3.87 8.94
N TRP A 68 15.22 -2.66 9.49
CA TRP A 68 15.97 -1.55 8.90
C TRP A 68 17.47 -1.81 8.82
N THR A 69 18.07 -2.35 9.87
CA THR A 69 19.50 -2.72 9.88
C THR A 69 19.83 -3.68 8.74
N ASN A 70 18.99 -4.69 8.51
CA ASN A 70 19.17 -5.62 7.41
C ASN A 70 18.91 -4.97 6.04
N ALA A 71 17.92 -4.07 5.95
CA ALA A 71 17.57 -3.41 4.69
C ALA A 71 18.66 -2.46 4.19
N VAL A 72 19.37 -1.78 5.09
CA VAL A 72 20.43 -0.82 4.73
C VAL A 72 21.80 -1.47 4.51
N ALA A 73 21.96 -2.75 4.88
CA ALA A 73 23.21 -3.48 4.68
C ALA A 73 23.62 -3.52 3.20
N ILE A 74 24.91 -3.26 2.94
CA ILE A 74 25.53 -3.38 1.63
C ILE A 74 26.37 -4.65 1.65
N PRO A 75 25.99 -5.72 0.93
CA PRO A 75 26.76 -6.94 0.90
C PRO A 75 28.04 -6.73 0.09
N GLU A 76 29.14 -7.37 0.50
CA GLU A 76 30.42 -7.34 -0.24
C GLU A 76 30.29 -7.94 -1.65
N ASN A 77 29.40 -8.92 -1.80
CA ASN A 77 29.09 -9.58 -3.06
C ASN A 77 27.57 -9.61 -3.28
N GLY A 78 27.14 -9.26 -4.49
CA GLY A 78 25.74 -9.31 -4.90
C GLY A 78 25.04 -7.94 -4.89
N ARG A 79 23.72 -7.97 -5.15
CA ARG A 79 22.90 -6.76 -5.18
C ARG A 79 22.37 -6.49 -3.78
N PRO A 80 22.45 -5.24 -3.30
CA PRO A 80 21.97 -4.96 -1.97
C PRO A 80 20.42 -4.96 -1.93
N PRO A 81 19.78 -5.13 -0.75
CA PRO A 81 18.32 -5.26 -0.64
C PRO A 81 17.55 -4.07 -1.23
N ILE A 82 18.08 -2.86 -1.03
CA ILE A 82 17.53 -1.63 -1.61
C ILE A 82 18.36 -1.21 -2.84
N ALA A 83 17.80 -1.35 -4.04
CA ALA A 83 18.54 -1.01 -5.27
C ALA A 83 18.85 0.49 -5.41
N PHE A 84 18.01 1.37 -4.85
CA PHE A 84 18.14 2.82 -4.97
C PHE A 84 18.90 3.41 -3.77
N GLY A 85 20.10 3.96 -4.03
CA GLY A 85 20.97 4.53 -2.98
C GLY A 85 20.28 5.59 -2.12
N TRP A 86 19.62 6.57 -2.73
CA TRP A 86 18.92 7.63 -1.99
C TRP A 86 17.86 7.10 -1.00
N TYR A 87 17.17 6.00 -1.36
CA TYR A 87 16.15 5.41 -0.49
C TYR A 87 16.81 4.64 0.66
N ARG A 88 17.94 3.99 0.41
CA ARG A 88 18.75 3.38 1.48
C ARG A 88 19.22 4.45 2.46
N ASP A 89 19.76 5.56 1.97
CA ASP A 89 20.29 6.65 2.80
C ASP A 89 19.18 7.26 3.67
N PHE A 90 17.97 7.37 3.12
CA PHE A 90 16.79 7.77 3.89
C PHE A 90 16.47 6.80 5.04
N ILE A 91 16.44 5.49 4.78
CA ILE A 91 16.19 4.48 5.84
C ILE A 91 17.34 4.44 6.85
N ALA A 92 18.59 4.59 6.41
CA ALA A 92 19.75 4.67 7.28
C ALA A 92 19.66 5.88 8.21
N PHE A 93 19.27 7.05 7.68
CA PHE A 93 19.02 8.24 8.48
C PHE A 93 17.94 8.00 9.54
N MET A 94 16.80 7.38 9.19
CA MET A 94 15.74 7.06 10.16
C MET A 94 16.22 6.09 11.25
N LEU A 95 17.07 5.12 10.88
CA LEU A 95 17.67 4.15 11.79
C LEU A 95 18.62 4.84 12.78
N ASP A 96 19.51 5.70 12.28
CA ASP A 96 20.50 6.44 13.07
C ASP A 96 19.83 7.39 14.06
N GLN A 97 18.68 7.97 13.68
CA GLN A 97 17.89 8.83 14.56
C GLN A 97 17.02 8.05 15.58
N GLY A 98 17.03 6.72 15.56
CA GLY A 98 16.26 5.91 16.51
C GLY A 98 14.75 5.93 16.31
N TRP A 99 14.26 6.33 15.12
CA TRP A 99 12.82 6.55 14.88
C TRP A 99 11.98 5.28 14.89
N TYR A 100 12.62 4.10 14.81
CA TYR A 100 11.94 2.80 14.93
C TYR A 100 11.12 2.67 16.23
N THR A 101 11.48 3.42 17.28
CA THR A 101 10.81 3.44 18.59
C THR A 101 9.35 3.91 18.54
N TRP A 102 9.04 4.90 17.70
CA TRP A 102 7.67 5.41 17.53
C TRP A 102 7.08 4.97 16.18
N PHE A 103 7.91 4.82 15.14
CA PHE A 103 7.46 4.45 13.81
C PHE A 103 6.86 3.05 13.76
N ALA A 104 7.36 2.11 14.59
CA ALA A 104 6.76 0.79 14.70
C ALA A 104 5.29 0.85 15.15
N ASN A 105 4.98 1.69 16.14
CA ASN A 105 3.61 1.88 16.60
C ASN A 105 2.73 2.54 15.52
N LEU A 106 3.29 3.49 14.76
CA LEU A 106 2.60 4.09 13.61
C LEU A 106 2.23 3.03 12.57
N VAL A 107 3.18 2.17 12.17
CA VAL A 107 2.93 1.09 11.19
C VAL A 107 1.86 0.12 11.71
N MET A 108 1.96 -0.31 12.96
CA MET A 108 1.00 -1.23 13.57
C MET A 108 -0.43 -0.68 13.55
N TRP A 109 -0.62 0.56 14.04
CA TRP A 109 -1.94 1.18 14.05
C TRP A 109 -2.42 1.53 12.63
N GLY A 110 -1.52 1.95 11.76
CA GLY A 110 -1.82 2.17 10.34
C GLY A 110 -2.39 0.92 9.70
N GLU A 111 -1.78 -0.24 9.95
CA GLU A 111 -2.28 -1.50 9.38
C GLU A 111 -3.68 -1.87 9.86
N ILE A 112 -3.95 -1.70 11.16
CA ILE A 112 -5.26 -1.95 11.75
C ILE A 112 -6.30 -0.98 11.18
N LEU A 113 -5.99 0.31 11.14
CA LEU A 113 -6.92 1.34 10.67
C LEU A 113 -7.23 1.20 9.19
N ILE A 114 -6.22 0.91 8.35
CA ILE A 114 -6.41 0.62 6.93
C ILE A 114 -7.30 -0.61 6.74
N GLY A 115 -7.05 -1.67 7.51
CA GLY A 115 -7.85 -2.88 7.44
C GLY A 115 -9.33 -2.66 7.81
N ILE A 116 -9.59 -1.88 8.88
CA ILE A 116 -10.96 -1.46 9.25
C ILE A 116 -11.60 -0.63 8.14
N ALA A 117 -10.88 0.38 7.64
CA ALA A 117 -11.39 1.29 6.62
C ALA A 117 -11.72 0.56 5.30
N LEU A 118 -10.91 -0.44 4.91
CA LEU A 118 -11.16 -1.33 3.77
C LEU A 118 -12.47 -2.12 3.92
N ILE A 119 -12.69 -2.71 5.10
CA ILE A 119 -13.89 -3.52 5.34
C ILE A 119 -15.15 -2.64 5.33
N LEU A 120 -15.09 -1.49 6.00
CA LEU A 120 -16.19 -0.54 6.08
C LEU A 120 -16.46 0.15 4.73
N GLY A 121 -15.46 0.27 3.86
CA GLY A 121 -15.57 0.99 2.58
C GLY A 121 -15.53 2.50 2.77
N ALA A 122 -14.60 2.99 3.58
CA ALA A 122 -14.46 4.42 3.89
C ALA A 122 -13.76 5.25 2.79
N PHE A 123 -13.60 4.70 1.58
CA PHE A 123 -12.96 5.28 0.41
C PHE A 123 -13.45 4.60 -0.88
#